data_AF-A0A146FE38-F1
#
_entry.id   AF-A0A146FE38-F1
#
_cell.length_a   1.000
_cell.length_b   1.000
_cell.length_c   1.000
_cell.angle_alpha   90.00
_cell.angle_beta   90.00
_cell.angle_gamma   90.00
#
_symmetry.space_group_name_H-M   'P 1'
#
loop_
_entity.id
_entity.type
_entity.pdbx_description
1 polymer ?
#
loop_
_entity_poly.entity_id
_entity_poly.type
_entity_poly.pdbx_seq_one_letter_code
_entity_poly.pdbx_strand_id
1 'polypeptide(L)'
;MRAPSIVSTLLSGVPPSNKIIPDVPLATTQRPDFAEADTYDREASAPDMSIMSPSGLSHLAEDSVPSVAQAAAHLLLMEAMWVWKQKATSGETAMKLLTLLSANSVDLQPDNEKIHSQLLAGLMEVAAPRFYSWWHAVNQELSRTMPEEDYLELPADLLPPMDVMLIWHAYMLRPVIYEDDCSRLDVPHMRRVLFPWKEVVNAIDIRTTEYCMPSAARDFFEKTSEQSADLLEELCNETHPLVYHIHCPYCHTTRNLPIIPTAQTEDINQGFELECGCGYVPSVDALRSDLLHLRQTRESRLRGTYSYPALAQALYPLSRALPLPILESCTKRERFLQAIHTASYESNTPKWAVETLLSLYTPTSPVTQASSAHYSSVLRATCFIDEMHQKCWLRSPALCCQSTTTPSKLIGTLPRAQQKYRNFLGLARLSNNLSVTPTSDVDLFWHTHQLSPEPYRRFCIRHVRKSMEYSDKVIHENLSSSFKATQKAYSERFRGVYEACRCWSCEIERNDQEAAVSNDEISASSSKAQDYQDWVRRVVVMFWQEVEARREKGLPGLKKESLEEVLAKGPRRRSSLVSLSSLKAWR
;
A
#
# COMPACT_ATOMS: atom_id res chain seq x y z
N MET A 1 -42.40 7.69 -8.39
CA MET A 1 -41.43 8.49 -9.17
C MET A 1 -40.17 7.65 -9.35
N ARG A 2 -39.69 7.42 -10.58
CA ARG A 2 -38.46 6.64 -10.82
C ARG A 2 -37.27 7.39 -10.23
N ALA A 3 -36.48 6.76 -9.36
CA ALA A 3 -35.26 7.34 -8.84
C ALA A 3 -34.20 7.45 -9.95
N PRO A 4 -33.50 8.58 -10.09
CA PRO A 4 -32.43 8.71 -11.06
C PRO A 4 -31.20 7.89 -10.61
N SER A 5 -30.69 7.04 -11.50
CA SER A 5 -29.34 6.45 -11.42
C SER A 5 -28.22 7.51 -11.39
N ILE A 6 -26.94 7.14 -11.19
CA ILE A 6 -25.82 8.11 -11.29
C ILE A 6 -25.82 8.76 -12.67
N VAL A 7 -25.98 7.91 -13.69
CA VAL A 7 -26.20 8.31 -15.07
C VAL A 7 -27.42 9.25 -15.17
N SER A 8 -28.52 8.96 -14.50
CA SER A 8 -29.72 9.80 -14.55
C SER A 8 -29.61 11.10 -13.75
N THR A 9 -28.67 11.21 -12.81
CA THR A 9 -28.36 12.45 -12.09
C THR A 9 -27.54 13.38 -12.98
N LEU A 10 -26.55 12.83 -13.70
CA LEU A 10 -25.85 13.53 -14.78
C LEU A 10 -26.81 13.95 -15.91
N LEU A 11 -27.84 13.14 -16.20
CA LEU A 11 -28.89 13.47 -17.17
C LEU A 11 -29.97 14.41 -16.62
N SER A 12 -30.09 14.62 -15.29
CA SER A 12 -31.16 15.46 -14.72
C SER A 12 -30.98 16.96 -14.98
N GLY A 13 -29.76 17.39 -15.34
CA GLY A 13 -29.47 18.72 -15.89
C GLY A 13 -29.64 18.84 -17.41
N VAL A 14 -29.89 17.72 -18.10
CA VAL A 14 -30.02 17.68 -19.57
C VAL A 14 -31.51 17.57 -19.93
N PRO A 15 -32.11 18.56 -20.61
CA PRO A 15 -33.52 18.46 -21.00
C PRO A 15 -33.72 17.22 -21.88
N PRO A 16 -34.79 16.43 -21.67
CA PRO A 16 -35.06 15.26 -22.48
C PRO A 16 -35.21 15.71 -23.92
N SER A 17 -34.24 15.34 -24.76
CA SER A 17 -34.35 15.53 -26.19
C SER A 17 -35.58 14.76 -26.67
N ASN A 18 -36.62 15.49 -27.10
CA ASN A 18 -37.78 14.95 -27.83
C ASN A 18 -37.40 14.28 -29.17
N LYS A 19 -36.10 14.16 -29.50
CA LYS A 19 -35.63 13.50 -30.71
C LYS A 19 -35.63 12.00 -30.48
N ILE A 20 -36.41 11.30 -31.31
CA ILE A 20 -36.36 9.87 -31.54
C ILE A 20 -34.88 9.49 -31.71
N ILE A 21 -34.31 8.83 -30.69
CA ILE A 21 -32.95 8.32 -30.74
C ILE A 21 -32.96 7.22 -31.81
N PRO A 22 -32.17 7.34 -32.88
CA PRO A 22 -32.18 6.33 -33.95
C PRO A 22 -31.79 4.96 -33.39
N ASP A 23 -32.44 3.89 -33.86
CA ASP A 23 -32.01 2.50 -33.59
C ASP A 23 -30.61 2.33 -34.21
N VAL A 24 -29.58 2.50 -33.41
CA VAL A 24 -28.16 2.34 -33.78
C VAL A 24 -27.58 1.25 -32.89
N PRO A 25 -27.19 0.09 -33.43
CA PRO A 25 -26.47 -0.91 -32.66
C PRO A 25 -25.20 -0.28 -32.08
N LEU A 26 -24.98 -0.47 -30.77
CA LEU A 26 -23.84 0.11 -30.03
C LEU A 26 -22.49 -0.07 -30.74
N ALA A 27 -22.28 -1.22 -31.40
CA ALA A 27 -21.08 -1.55 -32.17
C ALA A 27 -20.82 -0.62 -33.38
N THR A 28 -21.81 0.17 -33.80
CA THR A 28 -21.74 1.08 -34.96
C THR A 28 -21.71 2.56 -34.57
N THR A 29 -21.60 2.87 -33.28
CA THR A 29 -21.58 4.25 -32.78
C THR A 29 -20.20 4.91 -32.98
N GLN A 30 -20.19 6.20 -33.35
CA GLN A 30 -18.97 6.99 -33.45
C GLN A 30 -18.42 7.32 -32.05
N ARG A 31 -17.09 7.36 -31.88
CA ARG A 31 -16.46 7.82 -30.63
C ARG A 31 -16.91 9.27 -30.35
N PRO A 32 -17.42 9.57 -29.14
CA PRO A 32 -17.77 10.94 -28.79
C PRO A 32 -16.55 11.85 -28.86
N ASP A 33 -16.78 13.09 -29.25
CA ASP A 33 -15.78 14.14 -29.24
C ASP A 33 -16.12 15.10 -28.09
N PHE A 34 -15.12 15.39 -27.26
CA PHE A 34 -15.27 16.20 -26.05
C PHE A 34 -14.47 17.49 -26.21
N ALA A 35 -15.11 18.62 -25.89
CA ALA A 35 -14.48 19.93 -25.96
C ALA A 35 -13.43 20.10 -24.85
N GLU A 36 -12.32 20.73 -25.22
CA GLU A 36 -11.29 21.16 -24.26
C GLU A 36 -11.82 22.31 -23.40
N ALA A 37 -11.31 22.42 -22.18
CA ALA A 37 -11.60 23.54 -21.31
C ALA A 37 -10.73 24.75 -21.71
N ASP A 38 -11.36 25.93 -21.77
CA ASP A 38 -10.64 27.17 -22.06
C ASP A 38 -9.77 27.63 -20.86
N THR A 39 -10.12 27.20 -19.65
CA THR A 39 -9.49 27.60 -18.39
C THR A 39 -9.45 26.45 -17.39
N TYR A 40 -8.47 26.46 -16.48
CA TYR A 40 -8.25 25.40 -15.50
C TYR A 40 -9.43 25.15 -14.55
N ASP A 41 -10.15 26.18 -14.15
CA ASP A 41 -11.34 26.09 -13.28
C ASP A 41 -12.53 25.38 -13.91
N ARG A 42 -12.52 25.24 -15.25
CA ARG A 42 -13.56 24.56 -16.02
C ARG A 42 -13.17 23.13 -16.44
N GLU A 43 -11.95 22.71 -16.12
CA GLU A 43 -11.49 21.35 -16.37
C GLU A 43 -12.28 20.37 -15.48
N ALA A 44 -12.72 19.27 -16.07
CA ALA A 44 -13.19 18.13 -15.30
C ALA A 44 -12.00 17.50 -14.55
N SER A 45 -12.12 17.40 -13.22
CA SER A 45 -11.12 16.79 -12.36
C SER A 45 -11.73 15.64 -11.57
N ALA A 46 -11.01 14.52 -11.46
CA ALA A 46 -11.27 13.45 -10.50
C ALA A 46 -10.02 13.24 -9.65
N PRO A 47 -10.13 12.79 -8.39
CA PRO A 47 -11.38 12.62 -7.65
C PRO A 47 -12.01 13.98 -7.33
N ASP A 48 -13.30 13.98 -7.01
CA ASP A 48 -13.94 15.13 -6.39
C ASP A 48 -13.39 15.30 -4.97
N MET A 49 -12.71 16.43 -4.70
CA MET A 49 -12.10 16.72 -3.40
C MET A 49 -13.08 16.66 -2.22
N SER A 50 -14.38 16.83 -2.46
CA SER A 50 -15.40 16.69 -1.41
C SER A 50 -15.42 15.30 -0.78
N ILE A 51 -14.93 14.26 -1.49
CA ILE A 51 -14.78 12.91 -0.92
C ILE A 51 -13.77 12.88 0.23
N MET A 52 -12.75 13.74 0.19
CA MET A 52 -11.70 13.87 1.20
C MET A 52 -11.94 15.09 2.11
N SER A 53 -13.21 15.30 2.48
CA SER A 53 -13.57 16.39 3.40
C SER A 53 -12.82 16.27 4.75
N PRO A 54 -12.46 17.39 5.41
CA PRO A 54 -11.73 17.37 6.69
C PRO A 54 -12.40 16.51 7.77
N SER A 55 -13.75 16.53 7.85
CA SER A 55 -14.52 15.71 8.78
C SER A 55 -14.50 14.22 8.45
N GLY A 56 -14.30 13.86 7.19
CA GLY A 56 -14.12 12.46 6.78
C GLY A 56 -12.72 11.93 7.07
N LEU A 57 -11.70 12.80 7.06
CA LEU A 57 -10.30 12.42 7.27
C LEU A 57 -9.89 12.33 8.73
N SER A 58 -10.61 13.01 9.64
CA SER A 58 -10.32 12.99 11.07
C SER A 58 -10.26 11.59 11.65
N HIS A 59 -9.41 11.39 12.66
CA HIS A 59 -9.38 10.16 13.44
C HIS A 59 -10.79 9.72 13.90
N LEU A 60 -11.06 8.42 13.75
CA LEU A 60 -12.31 7.79 14.15
C LEU A 60 -12.15 7.09 15.50
N ALA A 61 -13.26 6.84 16.19
CA ALA A 61 -13.20 6.04 17.42
C ALA A 61 -12.54 4.68 17.18
N GLU A 62 -11.78 4.17 18.16
CA GLU A 62 -11.01 2.90 18.08
C GLU A 62 -11.83 1.69 17.61
N ASP A 63 -13.17 1.71 17.81
CA ASP A 63 -14.07 0.63 17.42
C ASP A 63 -14.65 0.77 16.00
N SER A 64 -14.15 1.71 15.21
CA SER A 64 -14.61 1.99 13.85
C SER A 64 -13.65 1.46 12.81
N VAL A 65 -14.18 1.01 11.66
CA VAL A 65 -13.38 0.79 10.46
C VAL A 65 -13.08 2.13 9.76
N PRO A 66 -12.02 2.22 8.94
CA PRO A 66 -11.66 3.46 8.24
C PRO A 66 -12.80 4.06 7.43
N SER A 67 -12.85 5.39 7.34
CA SER A 67 -13.85 6.09 6.54
C SER A 67 -13.59 5.92 5.04
N VAL A 68 -14.62 6.22 4.23
CA VAL A 68 -14.47 6.31 2.76
C VAL A 68 -13.46 7.39 2.36
N ALA A 69 -13.43 8.51 3.11
CA ALA A 69 -12.49 9.59 2.87
C ALA A 69 -11.04 9.17 3.15
N GLN A 70 -10.79 8.43 4.23
CA GLN A 70 -9.45 7.89 4.55
C GLN A 70 -8.98 6.89 3.49
N ALA A 71 -9.86 6.00 3.01
CA ALA A 71 -9.52 5.08 1.91
C ALA A 71 -9.24 5.82 0.59
N ALA A 72 -9.96 6.91 0.31
CA ALA A 72 -9.68 7.77 -0.85
C ALA A 72 -8.34 8.51 -0.71
N ALA A 73 -8.04 9.05 0.47
CA ALA A 73 -6.75 9.67 0.78
C ALA A 73 -5.59 8.66 0.66
N HIS A 74 -5.82 7.41 1.05
CA HIS A 74 -4.86 6.34 0.87
C HIS A 74 -4.59 6.05 -0.61
N LEU A 75 -5.63 6.00 -1.45
CA LEU A 75 -5.45 5.90 -2.90
C LEU A 75 -4.60 7.06 -3.44
N LEU A 76 -4.84 8.30 -2.98
CA LEU A 76 -4.04 9.47 -3.38
C LEU A 76 -2.57 9.35 -2.96
N LEU A 77 -2.30 8.91 -1.74
CA LEU A 77 -0.93 8.65 -1.27
C LEU A 77 -0.24 7.58 -2.11
N MET A 78 -0.94 6.50 -2.45
CA MET A 78 -0.39 5.43 -3.29
C MET A 78 -0.08 5.93 -4.71
N GLU A 79 -0.89 6.82 -5.29
CA GLU A 79 -0.55 7.48 -6.56
C GLU A 79 0.73 8.32 -6.44
N ALA A 80 0.89 9.08 -5.36
CA ALA A 80 2.12 9.86 -5.13
C ALA A 80 3.36 8.98 -4.96
N MET A 81 3.24 7.87 -4.22
CA MET A 81 4.30 6.86 -4.10
C MET A 81 4.62 6.21 -5.45
N TRP A 82 3.60 5.93 -6.27
CA TRP A 82 3.78 5.37 -7.61
C TRP A 82 4.52 6.35 -8.54
N VAL A 83 4.15 7.63 -8.53
CA VAL A 83 4.84 8.69 -9.31
C VAL A 83 6.30 8.80 -8.88
N TRP A 84 6.58 8.82 -7.58
CA TRP A 84 7.96 8.85 -7.08
C TRP A 84 8.76 7.62 -7.52
N LYS A 85 8.17 6.42 -7.40
CA LYS A 85 8.77 5.17 -7.88
C LYS A 85 9.07 5.24 -9.37
N GLN A 86 8.13 5.69 -10.20
CA GLN A 86 8.34 5.84 -11.64
C GLN A 86 9.47 6.83 -11.97
N LYS A 87 9.53 7.97 -11.28
CA LYS A 87 10.63 8.94 -11.44
C LYS A 87 11.99 8.30 -11.11
N ALA A 88 12.02 7.40 -10.13
CA ALA A 88 13.23 6.73 -9.69
C ALA A 88 13.66 5.56 -10.60
N THR A 89 12.71 4.84 -11.20
CA THR A 89 12.98 3.63 -11.98
C THR A 89 12.97 3.82 -13.50
N SER A 90 12.59 4.99 -13.99
CA SER A 90 12.45 5.26 -15.43
C SER A 90 13.30 6.45 -15.90
N GLY A 91 13.66 6.47 -17.19
CA GLY A 91 14.30 7.61 -17.84
C GLY A 91 15.75 7.87 -17.42
N GLU A 92 16.16 9.15 -17.45
CA GLU A 92 17.54 9.58 -17.16
C GLU A 92 17.93 9.36 -15.69
N THR A 93 17.00 9.58 -14.76
CA THR A 93 17.19 9.35 -13.32
C THR A 93 17.65 7.92 -13.06
N ALA A 94 16.93 6.93 -13.61
CA ALA A 94 17.25 5.52 -13.43
C ALA A 94 18.67 5.16 -13.90
N MET A 95 19.11 5.73 -15.03
CA MET A 95 20.45 5.49 -15.57
C MET A 95 21.55 6.06 -14.66
N LYS A 96 21.33 7.26 -14.09
CA LYS A 96 22.26 7.87 -13.13
C LYS A 96 22.35 7.04 -11.85
N LEU A 97 21.20 6.67 -11.28
CA LEU A 97 21.13 5.86 -10.07
C LEU A 97 21.76 4.48 -10.26
N LEU A 98 21.56 3.84 -11.40
CA LEU A 98 22.16 2.55 -11.69
C LEU A 98 23.69 2.62 -11.71
N THR A 99 24.22 3.67 -12.33
CA THR A 99 25.67 3.94 -12.37
C THR A 99 26.22 4.16 -10.96
N LEU A 100 25.49 4.93 -10.14
CA LEU A 100 25.88 5.25 -8.77
C LEU A 100 25.90 4.02 -7.85
N LEU A 101 24.88 3.16 -7.94
CA LEU A 101 24.61 2.10 -6.97
C LEU A 101 25.24 0.74 -7.31
N SER A 102 25.59 0.47 -8.58
CA SER A 102 26.12 -0.83 -9.03
C SER A 102 27.65 -0.98 -8.98
N ALA A 103 28.40 0.09 -8.67
CA ALA A 103 29.86 0.13 -8.55
C ALA A 103 30.63 -0.75 -9.56
N ASN A 104 30.87 -0.23 -10.78
CA ASN A 104 31.84 -0.70 -11.80
C ASN A 104 31.86 -2.19 -12.22
N SER A 105 30.97 -3.08 -11.77
CA SER A 105 30.95 -4.46 -12.25
C SER A 105 29.60 -5.16 -12.10
N VAL A 106 28.68 -4.98 -13.05
CA VAL A 106 27.73 -6.03 -13.49
C VAL A 106 27.42 -5.77 -14.97
N ASP A 107 27.65 -6.77 -15.84
CA ASP A 107 27.03 -6.80 -17.17
C ASP A 107 25.51 -6.88 -16.98
N LEU A 108 24.84 -5.73 -17.04
CA LEU A 108 23.40 -5.64 -16.89
C LEU A 108 22.75 -6.41 -18.04
N GLN A 109 22.15 -7.56 -17.72
CA GLN A 109 21.24 -8.22 -18.64
C GLN A 109 20.03 -7.29 -18.85
N PRO A 110 19.67 -6.95 -20.10
CA PRO A 110 18.68 -5.92 -20.45
C PRO A 110 17.24 -6.40 -20.27
N ASP A 111 16.95 -7.13 -19.19
CA ASP A 111 15.57 -7.38 -18.80
C ASP A 111 15.08 -6.17 -17.99
N ASN A 112 14.38 -5.25 -18.67
CA ASN A 112 13.95 -3.97 -18.11
C ASN A 112 13.16 -4.13 -16.79
N GLU A 113 12.38 -5.21 -16.62
CA GLU A 113 11.61 -5.44 -15.38
C GLU A 113 12.51 -5.73 -14.17
N LYS A 114 13.64 -6.42 -14.39
CA LYS A 114 14.58 -6.75 -13.31
C LYS A 114 15.32 -5.51 -12.83
N ILE A 115 15.71 -4.63 -13.75
CA ILE A 115 16.42 -3.39 -13.42
C ILE A 115 15.56 -2.49 -12.52
N HIS A 116 14.26 -2.35 -12.81
CA HIS A 116 13.37 -1.53 -12.00
C HIS A 116 13.29 -2.02 -10.54
N SER A 117 13.13 -3.33 -10.36
CA SER A 117 13.05 -3.95 -9.03
C SER A 117 14.38 -3.83 -8.27
N GLN A 118 15.51 -3.98 -8.94
CA GLN A 118 16.84 -3.82 -8.35
C GLN A 118 17.15 -2.37 -7.95
N LEU A 119 16.76 -1.40 -8.78
CA LEU A 119 16.89 0.02 -8.45
C LEU A 119 16.05 0.39 -7.23
N LEU A 120 14.80 -0.06 -7.20
CA LEU A 120 13.94 0.15 -6.03
C LEU A 120 14.56 -0.47 -4.77
N ALA A 121 15.15 -1.67 -4.87
CA ALA A 121 15.89 -2.29 -3.78
C ALA A 121 17.03 -1.42 -3.26
N GLY A 122 17.90 -0.97 -4.16
CA GLY A 122 19.04 -0.13 -3.80
C GLY A 122 18.59 1.20 -3.17
N LEU A 123 17.51 1.79 -3.66
CA LEU A 123 16.94 3.00 -3.08
C LEU A 123 16.36 2.77 -1.68
N MET A 124 15.68 1.65 -1.44
CA MET A 124 15.13 1.34 -0.12
C MET A 124 16.23 1.04 0.90
N GLU A 125 17.33 0.46 0.45
CA GLU A 125 18.54 0.28 1.23
C GLU A 125 19.18 1.62 1.63
N VAL A 126 19.22 2.63 0.73
CA VAL A 126 19.65 4.00 1.05
C VAL A 126 18.64 4.75 1.93
N ALA A 127 17.35 4.54 1.72
CA ALA A 127 16.27 5.20 2.44
C ALA A 127 16.06 4.64 3.87
N ALA A 128 16.47 3.40 4.14
CA ALA A 128 16.26 2.79 5.45
C ALA A 128 16.98 3.54 6.59
N PRO A 129 18.28 3.89 6.50
CA PRO A 129 18.93 4.77 7.48
C PRO A 129 18.25 6.12 7.65
N ARG A 130 17.78 6.75 6.56
CA ARG A 130 17.02 8.02 6.58
C ARG A 130 15.73 7.87 7.38
N PHE A 131 15.02 6.77 7.19
CA PHE A 131 13.84 6.44 7.97
C PHE A 131 14.16 6.31 9.46
N TYR A 132 15.21 5.59 9.86
CA TYR A 132 15.56 5.48 11.28
C TYR A 132 15.91 6.83 11.91
N SER A 133 16.71 7.66 11.23
CA SER A 133 17.04 9.00 11.72
C SER A 133 15.77 9.84 11.95
N TRP A 134 14.87 9.88 10.96
CA TRP A 134 13.58 10.56 11.09
C TRP A 134 12.73 9.97 12.22
N TRP A 135 12.64 8.64 12.30
CA TRP A 135 11.79 7.93 13.27
C TRP A 135 12.21 8.20 14.71
N HIS A 136 13.51 8.18 14.99
CA HIS A 136 14.06 8.56 16.30
C HIS A 136 13.86 10.05 16.60
N ALA A 137 14.11 10.93 15.63
CA ALA A 137 13.94 12.37 15.80
C ALA A 137 12.49 12.75 16.09
N VAL A 138 11.53 12.18 15.35
CA VAL A 138 10.10 12.38 15.60
C VAL A 138 9.71 11.82 16.96
N ASN A 139 10.13 10.61 17.33
CA ASN A 139 9.87 10.08 18.66
C ASN A 139 10.34 11.02 19.79
N GLN A 140 11.54 11.60 19.62
CA GLN A 140 12.08 12.55 20.58
C GLN A 140 11.27 13.85 20.63
N GLU A 141 10.83 14.38 19.49
CA GLU A 141 9.99 15.58 19.44
C GLU A 141 8.62 15.32 20.09
N LEU A 142 8.02 14.17 19.78
CA LEU A 142 6.74 13.74 20.35
C LEU A 142 6.82 13.47 21.85
N SER A 143 7.96 13.06 22.39
CA SER A 143 8.12 12.88 23.84
C SER A 143 7.82 14.15 24.65
N ARG A 144 7.89 15.33 24.02
CA ARG A 144 7.61 16.63 24.66
C ARG A 144 6.13 17.03 24.62
N THR A 145 5.37 16.47 23.67
CA THR A 145 4.02 16.92 23.32
C THR A 145 2.95 15.83 23.45
N MET A 146 3.36 14.56 23.46
CA MET A 146 2.44 13.43 23.45
C MET A 146 1.77 13.24 24.81
N PRO A 147 0.42 13.16 24.88
CA PRO A 147 -0.30 12.84 26.11
C PRO A 147 0.11 11.45 26.65
N GLU A 148 -0.04 11.21 27.96
CA GLU A 148 0.38 9.92 28.56
C GLU A 148 -0.40 8.71 28.01
N GLU A 149 -1.71 8.85 27.77
CA GLU A 149 -2.62 7.73 27.45
C GLU A 149 -3.40 7.95 26.14
N ASP A 150 -3.13 9.02 25.40
CA ASP A 150 -3.85 9.34 24.15
C ASP A 150 -2.99 9.10 22.90
N TYR A 151 -3.67 9.05 21.77
CA TYR A 151 -3.03 9.02 20.45
C TYR A 151 -2.82 10.43 19.92
N LEU A 152 -1.91 10.55 18.95
CA LEU A 152 -1.63 11.82 18.29
C LEU A 152 -1.50 11.60 16.78
N GLU A 153 -2.26 12.37 16.00
CA GLU A 153 -2.00 12.47 14.56
C GLU A 153 -0.65 13.18 14.35
N LEU A 154 0.20 12.61 13.48
CA LEU A 154 1.51 13.19 13.20
C LEU A 154 1.34 14.64 12.68
N PRO A 155 1.97 15.64 13.32
CA PRO A 155 1.92 17.03 12.84
C PRO A 155 2.46 17.19 11.42
N ALA A 156 1.92 18.16 10.67
CA ALA A 156 2.39 18.49 9.31
C ALA A 156 3.90 18.81 9.28
N ASP A 157 4.41 19.47 10.32
CA ASP A 157 5.82 19.86 10.46
C ASP A 157 6.77 18.68 10.72
N LEU A 158 6.23 17.46 10.91
CA LEU A 158 7.01 16.25 11.13
C LEU A 158 6.80 15.22 10.01
N LEU A 159 6.08 15.58 8.95
CA LEU A 159 5.90 14.69 7.79
C LEU A 159 7.26 14.29 7.21
N PRO A 160 7.46 13.01 6.83
CA PRO A 160 8.71 12.57 6.24
C PRO A 160 8.84 12.92 4.75
N PRO A 161 10.06 12.90 4.18
CA PRO A 161 10.29 12.80 2.74
C PRO A 161 9.59 11.58 2.12
N MET A 162 9.39 11.56 0.79
CA MET A 162 8.62 10.48 0.13
C MET A 162 9.28 9.11 0.24
N ASP A 163 10.62 9.02 0.17
CA ASP A 163 11.37 7.77 0.36
C ASP A 163 11.18 7.20 1.78
N VAL A 164 11.20 8.08 2.78
CA VAL A 164 10.95 7.72 4.19
C VAL A 164 9.46 7.39 4.43
N MET A 165 8.54 8.13 3.81
CA MET A 165 7.10 7.87 3.84
C MET A 165 6.77 6.48 3.30
N LEU A 166 7.42 6.05 2.22
CA LEU A 166 7.23 4.73 1.62
C LEU A 166 7.63 3.60 2.59
N ILE A 167 8.78 3.73 3.25
CA ILE A 167 9.23 2.76 4.27
C ILE A 167 8.27 2.76 5.46
N TRP A 168 7.93 3.95 5.98
CA TRP A 168 7.06 4.08 7.14
C TRP A 168 5.67 3.48 6.88
N HIS A 169 5.06 3.81 5.74
CA HIS A 169 3.80 3.25 5.27
C HIS A 169 3.86 1.72 5.22
N ALA A 170 4.83 1.16 4.49
CA ALA A 170 4.97 -0.28 4.33
C ALA A 170 5.20 -1.00 5.65
N TYR A 171 5.92 -0.37 6.58
CA TYR A 171 6.21 -0.92 7.89
C TYR A 171 4.98 -0.95 8.79
N MET A 172 4.14 0.10 8.77
CA MET A 172 2.87 0.13 9.50
C MET A 172 1.86 -0.92 9.01
N LEU A 173 1.95 -1.37 7.74
CA LEU A 173 1.17 -2.51 7.24
C LEU A 173 1.54 -3.85 7.92
N ARG A 174 2.58 -3.86 8.78
CA ARG A 174 2.93 -4.94 9.70
C ARG A 174 2.81 -4.47 11.15
N PRO A 175 1.58 -4.19 11.61
CA PRO A 175 1.35 -3.43 12.85
C PRO A 175 1.99 -4.10 14.07
N VAL A 176 2.00 -5.43 14.13
CA VAL A 176 2.55 -6.17 15.26
C VAL A 176 4.08 -6.13 15.34
N ILE A 177 4.77 -6.13 14.19
CA ILE A 177 6.23 -5.98 14.16
C ILE A 177 6.59 -4.51 14.38
N TYR A 178 5.86 -3.59 13.74
CA TYR A 178 6.06 -2.16 13.94
C TYR A 178 5.95 -1.76 15.42
N GLU A 179 4.91 -2.21 16.13
CA GLU A 179 4.74 -1.95 17.56
C GLU A 179 5.82 -2.59 18.44
N ASP A 180 6.21 -3.84 18.11
CA ASP A 180 7.26 -4.57 18.82
C ASP A 180 8.59 -3.83 18.69
N ASP A 181 8.92 -3.40 17.48
CA ASP A 181 10.14 -2.65 17.19
C ASP A 181 10.10 -1.22 17.73
N CYS A 182 8.93 -0.56 17.80
CA CYS A 182 8.81 0.72 18.51
C CYS A 182 9.29 0.60 19.96
N SER A 183 8.98 -0.53 20.60
CA SER A 183 9.39 -0.81 21.98
C SER A 183 10.85 -1.25 22.06
N ARG A 184 11.27 -2.14 21.14
CA ARG A 184 12.61 -2.74 21.12
C ARG A 184 13.71 -1.72 20.73
N LEU A 185 13.39 -0.79 19.84
CA LEU A 185 14.31 0.22 19.29
C LEU A 185 14.16 1.58 20.00
N ASP A 186 13.59 1.61 21.20
CA ASP A 186 13.52 2.81 22.05
C ASP A 186 12.83 4.02 21.38
N VAL A 187 11.76 3.75 20.64
CA VAL A 187 10.85 4.76 20.08
C VAL A 187 9.39 4.52 20.48
N PRO A 188 9.09 4.42 21.78
CA PRO A 188 7.80 3.97 22.28
C PRO A 188 6.64 4.93 21.99
N HIS A 189 6.89 6.17 21.57
CA HIS A 189 5.84 7.12 21.19
C HIS A 189 5.31 6.83 19.78
N MET A 190 6.14 6.28 18.89
CA MET A 190 5.78 6.06 17.49
C MET A 190 4.66 5.03 17.28
N ARG A 191 4.46 4.11 18.23
CA ARG A 191 3.34 3.14 18.19
C ARG A 191 1.97 3.78 18.39
N ARG A 192 1.93 4.96 19.03
CA ARG A 192 0.72 5.74 19.34
C ARG A 192 0.44 6.86 18.34
N VAL A 193 1.25 6.95 17.28
CA VAL A 193 1.05 7.92 16.21
C VAL A 193 -0.03 7.42 15.25
N LEU A 194 -1.02 8.27 15.00
CA LEU A 194 -2.06 8.05 14.01
C LEU A 194 -1.61 8.58 12.65
N PHE A 195 -2.06 7.92 11.58
CA PHE A 195 -1.70 8.37 10.24
C PHE A 195 -2.31 9.74 9.94
N PRO A 196 -1.51 10.73 9.50
CA PRO A 196 -1.96 12.11 9.34
C PRO A 196 -2.66 12.34 8.00
N TRP A 197 -3.82 11.71 7.80
CA TRP A 197 -4.53 11.72 6.51
C TRP A 197 -4.73 13.12 5.93
N LYS A 198 -5.16 14.06 6.77
CA LYS A 198 -5.40 15.45 6.36
C LYS A 198 -4.11 16.12 5.87
N GLU A 199 -3.03 15.99 6.62
CA GLU A 199 -1.77 16.68 6.30
C GLU A 199 -1.07 16.03 5.10
N VAL A 200 -1.22 14.72 4.91
CA VAL A 200 -0.78 14.02 3.68
C VAL A 200 -1.56 14.49 2.45
N VAL A 201 -2.89 14.61 2.54
CA VAL A 201 -3.70 15.13 1.43
C VAL A 201 -3.31 16.58 1.10
N ASN A 202 -3.07 17.42 2.12
CA ASN A 202 -2.62 18.81 1.91
C ASN A 202 -1.23 18.89 1.25
N ALA A 203 -0.38 17.90 1.47
CA ALA A 203 0.97 17.83 0.92
C ALA A 203 1.03 17.22 -0.49
N ILE A 204 -0.07 16.73 -1.07
CA ILE A 204 -0.08 16.14 -2.42
C ILE A 204 -0.87 17.05 -3.37
N ASP A 205 -0.22 17.49 -4.45
CA ASP A 205 -0.93 18.14 -5.54
C ASP A 205 -1.82 17.11 -6.25
N ILE A 206 -3.14 17.30 -6.23
CA ILE A 206 -4.06 16.28 -6.75
C ILE A 206 -4.01 16.11 -8.27
N ARG A 207 -3.53 17.14 -8.99
CA ARG A 207 -3.45 17.16 -10.46
C ARG A 207 -2.19 16.44 -10.91
N THR A 208 -1.04 16.82 -10.34
CA THR A 208 0.26 16.23 -10.70
C THR A 208 0.55 14.96 -9.92
N THR A 209 -0.16 14.71 -8.82
CA THR A 209 0.10 13.66 -7.82
C THR A 209 1.50 13.75 -7.20
N GLU A 210 2.16 14.90 -7.34
CA GLU A 210 3.45 15.13 -6.69
C GLU A 210 3.27 15.45 -5.21
N TYR A 211 4.14 14.85 -4.40
CA TYR A 211 4.22 15.13 -2.98
C TYR A 211 5.17 16.30 -2.71
N CYS A 212 4.61 17.35 -2.15
CA CYS A 212 5.27 18.59 -1.76
C CYS A 212 5.34 18.66 -0.24
N MET A 213 6.46 18.18 0.31
CA MET A 213 6.73 18.23 1.74
C MET A 213 6.67 19.69 2.26
N PRO A 214 5.95 19.97 3.37
CA PRO A 214 5.93 21.30 3.98
C PRO A 214 7.33 21.80 4.33
N SER A 215 7.57 23.11 4.22
CA SER A 215 8.90 23.70 4.48
C SER A 215 9.39 23.43 5.90
N ALA A 216 8.51 23.55 6.91
CA ALA A 216 8.86 23.23 8.30
C ALA A 216 9.28 21.76 8.49
N ALA A 217 8.63 20.84 7.78
CA ALA A 217 8.97 19.43 7.81
C ALA A 217 10.30 19.13 7.10
N ARG A 218 10.55 19.81 5.96
CA ARG A 218 11.84 19.78 5.28
C ARG A 218 12.95 20.25 6.21
N ASP A 219 12.78 21.42 6.82
CA ASP A 219 13.75 21.99 7.75
C ASP A 219 14.02 21.06 8.95
N PHE A 220 12.97 20.44 9.50
CA PHE A 220 13.10 19.46 10.57
C PHE A 220 13.92 18.24 10.12
N PHE A 221 13.58 17.65 8.98
CA PHE A 221 14.26 16.46 8.46
C PHE A 221 15.73 16.75 8.14
N GLU A 222 16.02 17.81 7.39
CA GLU A 222 17.38 18.17 6.98
C GLU A 222 18.26 18.52 8.18
N LYS A 223 17.70 19.21 9.19
CA LYS A 223 18.41 19.54 10.42
C LYS A 223 18.72 18.31 11.28
N THR A 224 17.81 17.35 11.37
CA THR A 224 17.95 16.18 12.27
C THR A 224 18.73 15.04 11.64
N SER A 225 18.65 14.88 10.32
CA SER A 225 19.31 13.81 9.58
C SER A 225 20.62 14.22 8.93
N GLU A 226 20.88 15.53 8.79
CA GLU A 226 21.98 16.12 8.01
C GLU A 226 21.98 15.68 6.53
N GLN A 227 20.80 15.28 6.01
CA GLN A 227 20.61 14.76 4.66
C GLN A 227 19.53 15.57 3.92
N SER A 228 19.60 15.61 2.58
CA SER A 228 18.61 16.32 1.77
C SER A 228 17.23 15.71 1.90
N ALA A 229 16.17 16.51 1.93
CA ALA A 229 14.80 15.98 1.89
C ALA A 229 14.38 15.43 0.51
N ASP A 230 15.13 15.68 -0.57
CA ASP A 230 14.93 15.05 -1.88
C ASP A 230 16.05 14.05 -2.16
N LEU A 231 15.78 12.76 -1.87
CA LEU A 231 16.71 11.67 -2.10
C LEU A 231 17.11 11.53 -3.57
N LEU A 232 16.16 11.68 -4.51
CA LEU A 232 16.45 11.44 -5.92
C LEU A 232 17.34 12.55 -6.48
N GLU A 233 17.08 13.81 -6.08
CA GLU A 233 17.94 14.95 -6.42
C GLU A 233 19.34 14.80 -5.83
N GLU A 234 19.45 14.45 -4.55
CA GLU A 234 20.73 14.21 -3.85
C GLU A 234 21.56 13.15 -4.58
N LEU A 235 20.97 11.98 -4.86
CA LEU A 235 21.66 10.89 -5.54
C LEU A 235 22.01 11.22 -7.00
N CYS A 236 21.18 11.97 -7.71
CA CYS A 236 21.48 12.36 -9.09
C CYS A 236 22.64 13.35 -9.21
N ASN A 237 22.95 14.07 -8.13
CA ASN A 237 24.07 15.01 -8.06
C ASN A 237 25.34 14.37 -7.48
N GLU A 238 25.24 13.16 -6.92
CA GLU A 238 26.40 12.42 -6.42
C GLU A 238 27.27 11.89 -7.57
N THR A 239 28.58 11.99 -7.37
CA THR A 239 29.60 11.62 -8.36
C THR A 239 30.44 10.41 -7.93
N HIS A 240 30.45 10.10 -6.63
CA HIS A 240 31.16 8.96 -6.08
C HIS A 240 30.24 7.74 -5.99
N PRO A 241 30.65 6.56 -6.49
CA PRO A 241 29.87 5.34 -6.34
C PRO A 241 29.51 5.09 -4.87
N LEU A 242 28.23 4.84 -4.61
CA LEU A 242 27.76 4.49 -3.28
C LEU A 242 28.06 3.02 -3.01
N VAL A 243 28.86 2.79 -1.97
CA VAL A 243 29.28 1.47 -1.54
C VAL A 243 29.12 1.32 -0.03
N TYR A 244 28.78 0.11 0.40
CA TYR A 244 28.84 -0.28 1.79
C TYR A 244 30.26 -0.55 2.23
N HIS A 245 30.67 0.11 3.31
CA HIS A 245 31.90 -0.18 4.03
C HIS A 245 31.59 -1.13 5.19
N ILE A 246 31.80 -2.41 4.97
CA ILE A 246 31.53 -3.44 5.99
C ILE A 246 32.83 -3.79 6.68
N HIS A 247 32.96 -3.34 7.93
CA HIS A 247 34.05 -3.74 8.79
C HIS A 247 33.72 -5.08 9.47
N CYS A 248 34.51 -6.11 9.18
CA CYS A 248 34.36 -7.38 9.89
C CYS A 248 34.90 -7.24 11.33
N PRO A 249 34.10 -7.46 12.38
CA PRO A 249 34.56 -7.33 13.76
C PRO A 249 35.55 -8.42 14.18
N TYR A 250 35.74 -9.47 13.35
CA TYR A 250 36.60 -10.61 13.66
C TYR A 250 37.96 -10.57 12.97
N CYS A 251 37.98 -10.41 11.64
CA CYS A 251 39.25 -10.34 10.90
C CYS A 251 39.70 -8.90 10.64
N HIS A 252 38.92 -7.90 11.09
CA HIS A 252 39.15 -6.47 10.89
C HIS A 252 39.28 -6.03 9.42
N THR A 253 38.96 -6.92 8.48
CA THR A 253 38.93 -6.60 7.06
C THR A 253 37.70 -5.76 6.76
N THR A 254 37.92 -4.58 6.18
CA THR A 254 36.86 -3.76 5.61
C THR A 254 36.64 -4.15 4.15
N ARG A 255 35.39 -4.44 3.77
CA ARG A 255 35.00 -4.69 2.38
C ARG A 255 34.16 -3.53 1.88
N ASN A 256 34.40 -3.13 0.63
CA ASN A 256 33.57 -2.19 -0.10
C ASN A 256 32.67 -3.00 -1.03
N LEU A 257 31.37 -2.84 -0.90
CA LEU A 257 30.38 -3.56 -1.68
C LEU A 257 29.44 -2.56 -2.34
N PRO A 258 29.00 -2.73 -3.59
CA PRO A 258 27.94 -1.89 -4.15
C PRO A 258 26.69 -1.85 -3.25
N ILE A 259 25.77 -0.94 -3.53
CA ILE A 259 24.42 -0.99 -2.95
C ILE A 259 23.50 -1.92 -3.75
N ILE A 260 23.77 -2.08 -5.05
CA ILE A 260 23.19 -3.14 -5.91
C ILE A 260 24.27 -4.19 -6.29
N PRO A 261 24.89 -4.96 -5.37
CA PRO A 261 25.80 -6.03 -5.77
C PRO A 261 25.08 -7.34 -6.06
N THR A 262 23.86 -7.54 -5.52
CA THR A 262 23.42 -8.90 -5.12
C THR A 262 21.90 -9.12 -5.15
N ALA A 263 21.12 -8.22 -5.75
CA ALA A 263 19.68 -8.40 -5.94
C ALA A 263 19.37 -9.43 -7.06
N GLN A 264 19.94 -10.63 -6.94
CA GLN A 264 19.70 -11.77 -7.83
C GLN A 264 18.52 -12.62 -7.38
N THR A 265 17.96 -12.37 -6.19
CA THR A 265 16.90 -13.21 -5.65
C THR A 265 15.55 -12.51 -5.83
N GLU A 266 14.72 -13.05 -6.72
CA GLU A 266 13.28 -12.73 -6.81
C GLU A 266 12.54 -13.10 -5.49
N ASP A 267 13.22 -13.81 -4.58
CA ASP A 267 12.70 -14.18 -3.27
C ASP A 267 12.78 -12.99 -2.30
N ILE A 268 11.61 -12.39 -2.07
CA ILE A 268 11.38 -11.32 -1.09
C ILE A 268 11.80 -11.70 0.34
N ASN A 269 12.06 -12.97 0.64
CA ASN A 269 12.46 -13.45 1.97
C ASN A 269 13.97 -13.64 2.14
N GLN A 270 14.76 -13.55 1.06
CA GLN A 270 16.21 -13.64 1.11
C GLN A 270 16.80 -12.25 1.31
N GLY A 271 17.23 -11.95 2.54
CA GLY A 271 18.05 -10.77 2.78
C GLY A 271 19.47 -10.97 2.22
N PHE A 272 20.20 -9.87 2.07
CA PHE A 272 21.60 -9.92 1.65
C PHE A 272 22.45 -10.63 2.71
N GLU A 273 22.76 -11.91 2.48
CA GLU A 273 23.77 -12.63 3.26
C GLU A 273 25.15 -12.13 2.86
N LEU A 274 25.77 -11.39 3.77
CA LEU A 274 27.13 -10.89 3.58
C LEU A 274 28.07 -11.69 4.46
N GLU A 275 28.70 -12.65 3.82
CA GLU A 275 29.72 -13.49 4.44
C GLU A 275 31.10 -12.86 4.30
N CYS A 276 31.76 -12.60 5.42
CA CYS A 276 33.20 -12.30 5.36
C CYS A 276 33.98 -13.56 4.96
N GLY A 277 35.15 -13.40 4.34
CA GLY A 277 36.05 -14.51 4.00
C GLY A 277 36.55 -15.31 5.22
N CYS A 278 36.36 -14.79 6.43
CA CYS A 278 36.59 -15.51 7.68
C CYS A 278 35.38 -16.31 8.20
N GLY A 279 34.25 -16.32 7.47
CA GLY A 279 33.00 -16.99 7.83
C GLY A 279 32.06 -16.18 8.74
N TYR A 280 32.22 -14.85 8.83
CA TYR A 280 31.37 -13.97 9.66
C TYR A 280 30.00 -13.70 9.00
N VAL A 281 28.91 -13.87 9.76
CA VAL A 281 27.51 -13.63 9.34
C VAL A 281 26.76 -12.78 10.38
N PRO A 282 26.38 -11.52 10.08
CA PRO A 282 25.82 -10.56 11.06
C PRO A 282 24.49 -10.95 11.73
N SER A 283 23.61 -11.67 11.05
CA SER A 283 22.31 -12.05 11.61
C SER A 283 22.39 -13.04 12.78
N VAL A 284 23.45 -13.86 12.80
CA VAL A 284 23.74 -14.79 13.90
C VAL A 284 24.07 -14.02 15.17
N ASP A 285 24.78 -12.89 15.05
CA ASP A 285 25.18 -12.07 16.19
C ASP A 285 24.03 -11.32 16.85
N ALA A 286 23.10 -10.77 16.06
CA ALA A 286 21.92 -10.11 16.60
C ALA A 286 21.08 -11.08 17.47
N LEU A 287 20.77 -12.27 16.93
CA LEU A 287 20.05 -13.31 17.67
C LEU A 287 20.81 -13.76 18.93
N ARG A 288 22.12 -13.93 18.82
CA ARG A 288 22.99 -14.31 19.93
C ARG A 288 22.97 -13.26 21.04
N SER A 289 23.11 -11.98 20.68
CA SER A 289 23.06 -10.85 21.60
C SER A 289 21.72 -10.78 22.34
N ASP A 290 20.61 -10.90 21.62
CA ASP A 290 19.28 -10.80 22.22
C ASP A 290 18.97 -12.01 23.13
N LEU A 291 19.42 -13.22 22.77
CA LEU A 291 19.32 -14.40 23.64
C LEU A 291 20.22 -14.29 24.88
N LEU A 292 21.42 -13.72 24.76
CA LEU A 292 22.31 -13.46 25.88
C LEU A 292 21.69 -12.43 26.83
N HIS A 293 21.12 -11.36 26.29
CA HIS A 293 20.40 -10.35 27.07
C HIS A 293 19.22 -10.97 27.82
N LEU A 294 18.35 -11.73 27.13
CA LEU A 294 17.22 -12.43 27.76
C LEU A 294 17.68 -13.33 28.91
N ARG A 295 18.80 -14.03 28.75
CA ARG A 295 19.37 -14.88 29.80
C ARG A 295 19.83 -14.07 31.02
N GLN A 296 20.45 -12.91 30.80
CA GLN A 296 21.07 -12.10 31.85
C GLN A 296 20.07 -11.23 32.61
N THR A 297 19.16 -10.56 31.90
CA THR A 297 18.25 -9.56 32.49
C THR A 297 16.85 -10.10 32.73
N ARG A 298 16.49 -11.22 32.09
CA ARG A 298 15.11 -11.73 32.00
C ARG A 298 14.16 -10.79 31.24
N GLU A 299 14.67 -9.70 30.69
CA GLU A 299 13.93 -8.79 29.82
C GLU A 299 13.94 -9.35 28.40
N SER A 300 12.76 -9.46 27.79
CA SER A 300 12.66 -9.98 26.43
C SER A 300 12.83 -8.84 25.43
N ARG A 301 14.05 -8.66 24.92
CA ARG A 301 14.37 -7.76 23.79
C ARG A 301 14.40 -8.48 22.44
N LEU A 302 13.98 -9.74 22.42
CA LEU A 302 13.92 -10.52 21.19
C LEU A 302 12.83 -9.95 20.28
N ARG A 303 13.11 -9.86 18.98
CA ARG A 303 12.06 -9.58 17.99
C ARG A 303 10.83 -10.45 18.24
N GLY A 304 9.65 -9.84 18.13
CA GLY A 304 8.34 -10.46 18.27
C GLY A 304 7.90 -10.76 19.70
N THR A 305 8.72 -10.55 20.73
CA THR A 305 8.35 -10.98 22.09
C THR A 305 7.58 -9.96 22.91
N TYR A 306 7.62 -8.66 22.57
CA TYR A 306 6.74 -7.65 23.18
C TYR A 306 5.30 -7.86 22.73
N SER A 307 5.15 -8.18 21.45
CA SER A 307 3.86 -8.47 20.85
C SER A 307 3.29 -9.84 21.23
N TYR A 308 4.15 -10.81 21.53
CA TYR A 308 3.78 -12.18 21.89
C TYR A 308 4.42 -12.62 23.23
N PRO A 309 3.83 -12.29 24.39
CA PRO A 309 4.38 -12.67 25.70
C PRO A 309 4.58 -14.18 25.89
N ALA A 310 3.74 -15.01 25.23
CA ALA A 310 3.90 -16.46 25.22
C ALA A 310 5.20 -16.92 24.53
N LEU A 311 5.65 -16.19 23.50
CA LEU A 311 6.93 -16.45 22.85
C LEU A 311 8.08 -16.15 23.81
N ALA A 312 8.05 -15.00 24.50
CA ALA A 312 9.04 -14.65 25.52
C ALA A 312 9.17 -15.75 26.60
N GLN A 313 8.03 -16.22 27.11
CA GLN A 313 7.95 -17.27 28.13
C GLN A 313 8.50 -18.61 27.62
N ALA A 314 8.19 -18.98 26.37
CA ALA A 314 8.66 -20.22 25.76
C ALA A 314 10.17 -20.21 25.45
N LEU A 315 10.75 -19.04 25.16
CA LEU A 315 12.16 -18.87 24.80
C LEU A 315 13.08 -18.67 26.01
N TYR A 316 12.56 -18.26 27.17
CA TYR A 316 13.40 -18.08 28.35
C TYR A 316 14.12 -19.39 28.78
N PRO A 317 13.48 -20.57 28.87
CA PRO A 317 14.16 -21.84 29.13
C PRO A 317 15.26 -22.16 28.10
N LEU A 318 15.00 -21.88 26.82
CA LEU A 318 15.97 -22.09 25.73
C LEU A 318 17.23 -21.26 25.96
N SER A 319 17.09 -19.98 26.28
CA SER A 319 18.23 -19.07 26.54
C SER A 319 19.14 -19.54 27.69
N ARG A 320 18.56 -20.25 28.67
CA ARG A 320 19.30 -20.83 29.81
C ARG A 320 20.01 -22.13 29.47
N ALA A 321 19.40 -22.98 28.63
CA ALA A 321 19.97 -24.25 28.20
C ALA A 321 21.12 -24.07 27.21
N LEU A 322 21.13 -22.98 26.42
CA LEU A 322 22.23 -22.66 25.53
C LEU A 322 23.57 -22.51 26.30
N PRO A 323 24.68 -23.11 25.84
CA PRO A 323 25.98 -22.91 26.50
C PRO A 323 26.44 -21.45 26.44
N LEU A 324 26.93 -20.89 27.56
CA LEU A 324 27.47 -19.52 27.61
C LEU A 324 28.55 -19.26 26.54
N PRO A 325 29.54 -20.16 26.31
CA PRO A 325 30.54 -19.92 25.27
C PRO A 325 29.94 -19.77 23.87
N ILE A 326 28.81 -20.43 23.60
CA ILE A 326 28.09 -20.31 22.34
C ILE A 326 27.41 -18.93 22.25
N LEU A 327 26.77 -18.49 23.33
CA LEU A 327 26.13 -17.17 23.41
C LEU A 327 27.13 -16.00 23.43
N GLU A 328 28.36 -16.19 23.88
CA GLU A 328 29.35 -15.12 23.98
C GLU A 328 30.23 -15.01 22.73
N SER A 329 30.51 -16.14 22.05
CA SER A 329 31.60 -16.20 21.07
C SER A 329 31.37 -17.06 19.82
N CYS A 330 30.20 -17.69 19.64
CA CYS A 330 29.97 -18.54 18.46
C CYS A 330 29.88 -17.71 17.18
N THR A 331 30.70 -18.06 16.18
CA THR A 331 30.81 -17.33 14.91
C THR A 331 30.25 -18.09 13.70
N LYS A 332 29.99 -19.40 13.85
CA LYS A 332 29.49 -20.26 12.77
C LYS A 332 27.98 -20.46 12.89
N ARG A 333 27.24 -20.09 11.85
CA ARG A 333 25.78 -20.21 11.77
C ARG A 333 25.31 -21.64 12.06
N GLU A 334 25.89 -22.64 11.41
CA GLU A 334 25.47 -24.04 11.54
C GLU A 334 25.68 -24.54 12.97
N ARG A 335 26.80 -24.17 13.58
CA ARG A 335 27.11 -24.53 14.98
C ARG A 335 26.14 -23.87 15.95
N PHE A 336 25.78 -22.61 15.70
CA PHE A 336 24.81 -21.90 16.53
C PHE A 336 23.40 -22.50 16.39
N LEU A 337 22.96 -22.80 15.16
CA LEU A 337 21.68 -23.44 14.90
C LEU A 337 21.60 -24.85 15.53
N GLN A 338 22.67 -25.64 15.42
CA GLN A 338 22.78 -26.94 16.10
C GLN A 338 22.63 -26.77 17.61
N ALA A 339 23.31 -25.80 18.21
CA ALA A 339 23.19 -25.52 19.64
C ALA A 339 21.77 -25.09 20.05
N ILE A 340 21.08 -24.30 19.21
CA ILE A 340 19.66 -23.94 19.43
C ILE A 340 18.78 -25.19 19.42
N HIS A 341 18.95 -26.08 18.44
CA HIS A 341 18.16 -27.31 18.37
C HIS A 341 18.44 -28.26 19.54
N THR A 342 19.71 -28.41 19.95
CA THR A 342 20.08 -29.19 21.14
C THR A 342 19.49 -28.59 22.41
N ALA A 343 19.68 -27.29 22.64
CA ALA A 343 19.14 -26.59 23.80
C ALA A 343 17.61 -26.67 23.85
N SER A 344 16.94 -26.56 22.70
CA SER A 344 15.49 -26.68 22.59
C SER A 344 14.98 -28.05 23.04
N TYR A 345 15.71 -29.11 22.72
CA TYR A 345 15.37 -30.45 23.17
C TYR A 345 15.55 -30.57 24.69
N GLU A 346 16.68 -30.08 25.22
CA GLU A 346 16.99 -30.12 26.66
C GLU A 346 16.01 -29.29 27.51
N SER A 347 15.58 -28.13 27.01
CA SER A 347 14.65 -27.23 27.71
C SER A 347 13.18 -27.54 27.46
N ASN A 348 12.86 -28.58 26.67
CA ASN A 348 11.50 -28.85 26.17
C ASN A 348 10.84 -27.61 25.54
N THR A 349 11.61 -26.79 24.83
CA THR A 349 11.07 -25.60 24.17
C THR A 349 10.16 -26.02 23.01
N PRO A 350 8.93 -25.47 22.91
CA PRO A 350 8.00 -25.83 21.86
C PRO A 350 8.58 -25.57 20.46
N LYS A 351 8.37 -26.51 19.53
CA LYS A 351 8.84 -26.41 18.14
C LYS A 351 8.41 -25.09 17.47
N TRP A 352 7.15 -24.68 17.67
CA TRP A 352 6.62 -23.43 17.12
C TRP A 352 7.42 -22.20 17.59
N ALA A 353 7.93 -22.19 18.82
CA ALA A 353 8.65 -21.05 19.37
C ALA A 353 10.04 -20.95 18.74
N VAL A 354 10.73 -22.08 18.54
CA VAL A 354 12.03 -22.11 17.85
C VAL A 354 11.87 -21.72 16.38
N GLU A 355 10.87 -22.25 15.68
CA GLU A 355 10.60 -21.89 14.29
C GLU A 355 10.24 -20.41 14.14
N THR A 356 9.48 -19.86 15.10
CA THR A 356 9.15 -18.43 15.14
C THR A 356 10.41 -17.61 15.36
N LEU A 357 11.20 -17.93 16.39
CA LEU A 357 12.47 -17.27 16.69
C LEU A 357 13.38 -17.22 15.47
N LEU A 358 13.69 -18.37 14.86
CA LEU A 358 14.59 -18.43 13.71
C LEU A 358 14.05 -17.63 12.51
N SER A 359 12.72 -17.60 12.30
CA SER A 359 12.12 -16.81 11.23
C SER A 359 12.15 -15.29 11.45
N LEU A 360 12.38 -14.83 12.68
CA LEU A 360 12.50 -13.40 13.00
C LEU A 360 13.93 -12.88 12.80
N TYR A 361 14.91 -13.78 12.68
CA TYR A 361 16.33 -13.50 12.49
C TYR A 361 16.89 -14.15 11.22
N THR A 362 16.03 -14.36 10.21
CA THR A 362 16.46 -14.68 8.85
C THR A 362 17.53 -13.67 8.42
N PRO A 363 18.63 -14.07 7.77
CA PRO A 363 19.74 -13.16 7.51
C PRO A 363 19.30 -11.88 6.80
N THR A 364 19.56 -10.75 7.45
CA THR A 364 19.28 -9.41 6.92
C THR A 364 20.59 -8.77 6.48
N SER A 365 20.51 -7.81 5.55
CA SER A 365 21.66 -6.98 5.17
C SER A 365 22.37 -6.49 6.45
N PRO A 366 23.72 -6.59 6.55
CA PRO A 366 24.50 -6.16 7.72
C PRO A 366 24.38 -4.69 8.05
N VAL A 367 23.93 -3.90 7.07
CA VAL A 367 24.04 -2.45 7.08
C VAL A 367 22.94 -1.84 7.94
N THR A 368 21.83 -2.54 8.17
CA THR A 368 20.83 -2.05 9.11
C THR A 368 20.37 -3.16 10.05
N GLN A 369 20.18 -2.82 11.32
CA GLN A 369 19.70 -3.71 12.36
C GLN A 369 18.26 -4.24 12.11
N ALA A 370 17.59 -3.91 10.99
CA ALA A 370 16.28 -4.46 10.62
C ALA A 370 15.92 -4.54 9.10
N SER A 371 16.88 -4.49 8.15
CA SER A 371 16.55 -4.19 6.74
C SER A 371 15.75 -5.24 5.96
N SER A 372 15.90 -6.55 6.19
CA SER A 372 15.20 -7.50 5.31
C SER A 372 13.69 -7.40 5.47
N ALA A 373 13.19 -7.29 6.71
CA ALA A 373 11.77 -7.18 6.99
C ALA A 373 11.16 -5.91 6.39
N HIS A 374 11.91 -4.79 6.36
CA HIS A 374 11.46 -3.53 5.77
C HIS A 374 11.40 -3.63 4.25
N TYR A 375 12.45 -4.14 3.61
CA TYR A 375 12.47 -4.26 2.16
C TYR A 375 11.36 -5.19 1.62
N SER A 376 11.17 -6.37 2.23
CA SER A 376 10.06 -7.26 1.85
C SER A 376 8.70 -6.60 2.02
N SER A 377 8.55 -5.76 3.07
CA SER A 377 7.31 -5.02 3.32
C SER A 377 7.09 -3.96 2.27
N VAL A 378 8.13 -3.21 1.91
CA VAL A 378 8.07 -2.20 0.84
C VAL A 378 7.74 -2.85 -0.49
N LEU A 379 8.39 -3.96 -0.86
CA LEU A 379 8.06 -4.67 -2.09
C LEU A 379 6.58 -5.05 -2.15
N ARG A 380 6.04 -5.66 -1.08
CA ARG A 380 4.61 -6.00 -1.02
C ARG A 380 3.71 -4.77 -1.13
N ALA A 381 4.02 -3.70 -0.39
CA ALA A 381 3.29 -2.46 -0.46
C ALA A 381 3.31 -1.89 -1.90
N THR A 382 4.46 -1.94 -2.57
CA THR A 382 4.62 -1.44 -3.94
C THR A 382 3.88 -2.29 -4.98
N CYS A 383 3.79 -3.61 -4.80
CA CYS A 383 2.94 -4.46 -5.64
C CYS A 383 1.46 -4.06 -5.51
N PHE A 384 1.00 -3.79 -4.30
CA PHE A 384 -0.37 -3.33 -4.07
C PHE A 384 -0.59 -1.92 -4.62
N ILE A 385 0.39 -1.01 -4.50
CA ILE A 385 0.37 0.31 -5.11
C ILE A 385 0.22 0.21 -6.63
N ASP A 386 1.03 -0.64 -7.29
CA ASP A 386 0.94 -0.87 -8.74
C ASP A 386 -0.44 -1.39 -9.13
N GLU A 387 -1.02 -2.31 -8.33
CA GLU A 387 -2.36 -2.83 -8.56
C GLU A 387 -3.43 -1.75 -8.45
N MET A 388 -3.35 -0.87 -7.45
CA MET A 388 -4.32 0.22 -7.24
C MET A 388 -4.20 1.29 -8.33
N HIS A 389 -2.97 1.65 -8.71
CA HIS A 389 -2.70 2.54 -9.83
C HIS A 389 -3.29 1.99 -11.14
N GLN A 390 -3.05 0.71 -11.46
CA GLN A 390 -3.58 0.09 -12.66
C GLN A 390 -5.13 0.08 -12.71
N LYS A 391 -5.78 -0.06 -11.55
CA LYS A 391 -7.25 0.04 -11.46
C LYS A 391 -7.76 1.48 -11.58
N CYS A 392 -6.90 2.45 -11.31
CA CYS A 392 -7.15 3.89 -11.39
C CYS A 392 -8.47 4.26 -10.68
N TRP A 393 -8.75 3.64 -9.53
CA TRP A 393 -10.03 3.84 -8.85
C TRP A 393 -10.24 5.27 -8.42
N LEU A 394 -9.18 5.95 -7.97
CA LEU A 394 -9.23 7.34 -7.54
C LEU A 394 -9.82 8.26 -8.62
N ARG A 395 -9.59 7.96 -9.90
CA ARG A 395 -10.07 8.75 -11.04
C ARG A 395 -11.39 8.22 -11.61
N SER A 396 -11.91 7.13 -11.07
CA SER A 396 -13.12 6.49 -11.55
C SER A 396 -14.36 7.31 -11.21
N PRO A 397 -15.30 7.50 -12.16
CA PRO A 397 -16.61 8.08 -11.86
C PRO A 397 -17.48 7.21 -10.95
N ALA A 398 -17.09 5.95 -10.73
CA ALA A 398 -17.80 5.04 -9.83
C ALA A 398 -17.32 5.10 -8.37
N LEU A 399 -16.24 5.86 -8.08
CA LEU A 399 -15.52 5.82 -6.81
C LEU A 399 -16.46 5.99 -5.60
N CYS A 400 -17.21 7.10 -5.58
CA CYS A 400 -18.16 7.44 -4.54
C CYS A 400 -19.11 8.55 -5.03
N CYS A 401 -20.38 8.48 -4.66
CA CYS A 401 -21.34 9.56 -4.86
C CYS A 401 -22.44 9.50 -3.79
N GLN A 402 -23.18 10.60 -3.64
CA GLN A 402 -24.35 10.64 -2.76
C GLN A 402 -25.52 9.92 -3.41
N SER A 403 -26.27 9.16 -2.60
CA SER A 403 -27.51 8.55 -3.05
C SER A 403 -28.57 9.62 -3.33
N THR A 404 -29.23 9.50 -4.48
CA THR A 404 -30.32 10.38 -4.91
C THR A 404 -31.60 10.19 -4.10
N THR A 405 -31.79 9.00 -3.52
CA THR A 405 -32.97 8.65 -2.72
C THR A 405 -32.76 8.91 -1.24
N THR A 406 -31.51 8.86 -0.77
CA THR A 406 -31.16 9.16 0.62
C THR A 406 -29.87 9.96 0.65
N PRO A 407 -29.93 11.31 0.61
CA PRO A 407 -28.75 12.18 0.49
C PRO A 407 -27.66 11.97 1.56
N SER A 408 -28.02 11.40 2.72
CA SER A 408 -27.08 11.05 3.79
C SER A 408 -26.29 9.75 3.54
N LYS A 409 -26.66 8.96 2.54
CA LYS A 409 -26.02 7.67 2.23
C LYS A 409 -25.07 7.80 1.05
N LEU A 410 -23.83 7.36 1.22
CA LEU A 410 -22.86 7.23 0.13
C LEU A 410 -23.02 5.87 -0.56
N ILE A 411 -22.95 5.88 -1.89
CA ILE A 411 -22.91 4.68 -2.75
C ILE A 411 -21.69 4.77 -3.68
N GLY A 412 -21.17 3.65 -4.14
CA GLY A 412 -19.95 3.65 -4.95
C GLY A 412 -19.02 2.48 -4.68
N THR A 413 -17.90 2.45 -5.40
CA THR A 413 -16.82 1.48 -5.20
C THR A 413 -16.30 1.49 -3.77
N LEU A 414 -15.99 2.66 -3.20
CA LEU A 414 -15.46 2.73 -1.82
C LEU A 414 -16.50 2.40 -0.74
N PRO A 415 -17.74 2.93 -0.76
CA PRO A 415 -18.77 2.50 0.20
C PRO A 415 -19.04 0.99 0.18
N ARG A 416 -19.09 0.36 -1.02
CA ARG A 416 -19.20 -1.10 -1.15
C ARG A 416 -18.00 -1.82 -0.55
N ALA A 417 -16.80 -1.37 -0.87
CA ALA A 417 -15.56 -1.93 -0.36
C ALA A 417 -15.49 -1.84 1.17
N GLN A 418 -15.90 -0.72 1.77
CA GLN A 418 -15.99 -0.55 3.22
C GLN A 418 -16.96 -1.57 3.84
N GLN A 419 -18.16 -1.73 3.27
CA GLN A 419 -19.13 -2.70 3.76
C GLN A 419 -18.61 -4.13 3.62
N LYS A 420 -17.93 -4.44 2.51
CA LYS A 420 -17.31 -5.74 2.28
C LYS A 420 -16.17 -6.01 3.27
N TYR A 421 -15.38 -5.01 3.63
CA TYR A 421 -14.36 -5.12 4.67
C TYR A 421 -14.98 -5.42 6.05
N ARG A 422 -16.08 -4.75 6.42
CA ARG A 422 -16.85 -5.10 7.64
C ARG A 422 -17.29 -6.57 7.63
N ASN A 423 -17.81 -7.04 6.50
CA ASN A 423 -18.22 -8.44 6.34
C ASN A 423 -17.02 -9.40 6.46
N PHE A 424 -15.88 -9.03 5.86
CA PHE A 424 -14.62 -9.78 5.93
C PHE A 424 -14.11 -9.94 7.36
N LEU A 425 -14.12 -8.87 8.16
CA LEU A 425 -13.80 -8.93 9.60
C LEU A 425 -14.74 -9.89 10.35
N GLY A 426 -16.02 -9.92 9.98
CA GLY A 426 -17.00 -10.87 10.51
C GLY A 426 -16.68 -12.34 10.19
N LEU A 427 -16.11 -12.63 9.03
CA LEU A 427 -15.59 -13.98 8.69
C LEU A 427 -14.34 -14.31 9.49
N ALA A 428 -13.42 -13.35 9.57
CA ALA A 428 -12.16 -13.51 10.31
C ALA A 428 -12.43 -13.91 11.76
N ARG A 429 -13.43 -13.31 12.43
CA ARG A 429 -13.81 -13.63 13.82
C ARG A 429 -14.24 -15.09 14.04
N LEU A 430 -14.90 -15.71 13.08
CA LEU A 430 -15.48 -17.07 13.22
C LEU A 430 -14.52 -18.18 12.82
N SER A 431 -13.50 -17.81 12.06
CA SER A 431 -12.51 -18.74 11.52
C SER A 431 -11.41 -19.03 12.54
N ASN A 432 -11.57 -20.11 13.31
CA ASN A 432 -10.45 -20.64 14.11
C ASN A 432 -9.42 -21.37 13.24
N ASN A 433 -9.84 -21.97 12.11
CA ASN A 433 -8.99 -22.76 11.20
C ASN A 433 -8.98 -22.29 9.74
N LEU A 434 -9.81 -21.30 9.36
CA LEU A 434 -9.85 -20.79 7.99
C LEU A 434 -8.92 -19.58 7.86
N SER A 435 -7.92 -19.68 6.98
CA SER A 435 -7.15 -18.53 6.52
C SER A 435 -8.01 -17.71 5.57
N VAL A 436 -8.49 -16.54 6.02
CA VAL A 436 -9.29 -15.64 5.20
C VAL A 436 -8.37 -14.90 4.22
N THR A 437 -8.68 -14.95 2.93
CA THR A 437 -7.91 -14.27 1.89
C THR A 437 -8.68 -13.06 1.39
N PRO A 438 -8.16 -11.83 1.57
CA PRO A 438 -8.82 -10.61 1.12
C PRO A 438 -8.85 -10.52 -0.41
N THR A 439 -9.71 -9.66 -0.91
CA THR A 439 -9.68 -9.15 -2.28
C THR A 439 -9.17 -7.72 -2.27
N SER A 440 -8.70 -7.16 -3.39
CA SER A 440 -7.99 -5.87 -3.37
C SER A 440 -8.79 -4.67 -2.84
N ASP A 441 -10.13 -4.68 -2.99
CA ASP A 441 -11.04 -3.71 -2.38
C ASP A 441 -11.14 -3.85 -0.85
N VAL A 442 -11.06 -5.08 -0.34
CA VAL A 442 -10.95 -5.39 1.09
C VAL A 442 -9.57 -5.00 1.60
N ASP A 443 -8.51 -5.30 0.84
CA ASP A 443 -7.12 -4.92 1.18
C ASP A 443 -6.95 -3.41 1.28
N LEU A 444 -7.58 -2.63 0.40
CA LEU A 444 -7.53 -1.18 0.50
C LEU A 444 -7.98 -0.69 1.88
N PHE A 445 -9.14 -1.16 2.36
CA PHE A 445 -9.63 -0.78 3.69
C PHE A 445 -8.82 -1.42 4.81
N TRP A 446 -8.33 -2.65 4.62
CA TRP A 446 -7.51 -3.33 5.60
C TRP A 446 -6.18 -2.58 5.82
N HIS A 447 -5.45 -2.29 4.75
CA HIS A 447 -4.22 -1.52 4.78
C HIS A 447 -4.45 -0.11 5.34
N THR A 448 -5.55 0.56 4.96
CA THR A 448 -5.92 1.87 5.54
C THR A 448 -6.09 1.78 7.05
N HIS A 449 -6.68 0.69 7.56
CA HIS A 449 -6.87 0.48 8.99
C HIS A 449 -5.53 0.25 9.72
N GLN A 450 -4.60 -0.46 9.08
CA GLN A 450 -3.28 -0.80 9.65
C GLN A 450 -2.35 0.41 9.80
N LEU A 451 -2.56 1.50 9.04
CA LEU A 451 -1.74 2.73 9.19
C LEU A 451 -1.95 3.45 10.53
N SER A 452 -2.77 2.91 11.43
CA SER A 452 -2.78 3.29 12.85
C SER A 452 -2.62 2.01 13.69
N PRO A 453 -1.39 1.51 13.84
CA PRO A 453 -1.11 0.15 14.33
C PRO A 453 -1.76 -0.20 15.67
N GLU A 454 -1.57 0.63 16.70
CA GLU A 454 -2.10 0.35 18.04
C GLU A 454 -3.64 0.41 18.09
N PRO A 455 -4.32 1.43 17.55
CA PRO A 455 -5.78 1.42 17.39
C PRO A 455 -6.29 0.18 16.64
N TYR A 456 -5.65 -0.17 15.52
CA TYR A 456 -6.02 -1.34 14.73
C TYR A 456 -5.86 -2.64 15.52
N ARG A 457 -4.76 -2.81 16.25
CA ARG A 457 -4.54 -3.98 17.11
C ARG A 457 -5.63 -4.09 18.17
N ARG A 458 -5.95 -2.99 18.86
CA ARG A 458 -7.03 -2.94 19.86
C ARG A 458 -8.38 -3.29 19.24
N PHE A 459 -8.68 -2.76 18.06
CA PHE A 459 -9.87 -3.14 17.29
C PHE A 459 -9.91 -4.65 17.02
N CYS A 460 -8.83 -5.24 16.51
CA CYS A 460 -8.76 -6.66 16.21
C CYS A 460 -8.97 -7.53 17.46
N ILE A 461 -8.37 -7.17 18.59
CA ILE A 461 -8.56 -7.88 19.86
C ILE A 461 -10.03 -7.86 20.28
N ARG A 462 -10.70 -6.69 20.23
CA ARG A 462 -12.09 -6.54 20.66
C ARG A 462 -13.10 -7.18 19.71
N HIS A 463 -12.96 -6.92 18.41
CA HIS A 463 -13.99 -7.24 17.42
C HIS A 463 -13.74 -8.56 16.69
N VAL A 464 -12.47 -8.90 16.45
CA VAL A 464 -12.07 -10.10 15.69
C VAL A 464 -11.63 -11.24 16.62
N ARG A 465 -11.18 -10.93 17.86
CA ARG A 465 -10.67 -11.88 18.87
C ARG A 465 -9.37 -12.59 18.48
N LYS A 466 -8.67 -12.09 17.48
CA LYS A 466 -7.32 -12.51 17.07
C LYS A 466 -6.60 -11.35 16.39
N SER A 467 -5.27 -11.35 16.46
CA SER A 467 -4.45 -10.47 15.62
C SER A 467 -4.65 -10.86 14.17
N MET A 468 -4.94 -9.87 13.33
CA MET A 468 -4.99 -10.05 11.88
C MET A 468 -3.72 -9.47 11.29
N GLU A 469 -2.85 -10.34 10.80
CA GLU A 469 -1.58 -10.00 10.16
C GLU A 469 -1.47 -10.69 8.80
N TYR A 470 -0.76 -10.03 7.90
CA TYR A 470 -0.30 -10.64 6.66
C TYR A 470 0.88 -11.56 6.99
N SER A 471 0.71 -12.88 6.88
CA SER A 471 1.77 -13.85 7.15
C SER A 471 2.54 -14.19 5.88
N ASP A 472 3.83 -13.86 5.88
CA ASP A 472 4.80 -14.18 4.81
C ASP A 472 4.85 -15.69 4.49
N LYS A 473 4.47 -16.55 5.43
CA LYS A 473 4.56 -18.02 5.30
C LYS A 473 3.46 -18.66 4.45
N VAL A 474 2.45 -17.90 3.99
CA VAL A 474 1.25 -18.44 3.32
C VAL A 474 1.33 -18.35 1.78
N ILE A 475 2.37 -17.75 1.21
CA ILE A 475 2.25 -17.07 -0.09
C ILE A 475 2.28 -17.97 -1.35
N HIS A 476 2.63 -19.26 -1.35
CA HIS A 476 2.68 -19.97 -2.64
C HIS A 476 1.90 -21.29 -2.77
N GLU A 477 1.72 -22.09 -1.71
CA GLU A 477 1.15 -23.43 -1.92
C GLU A 477 -0.37 -23.55 -1.70
N ASN A 478 -1.00 -22.58 -1.00
CA ASN A 478 -2.43 -22.70 -0.62
C ASN A 478 -3.30 -21.46 -0.83
N LEU A 479 -2.78 -20.36 -1.42
CA LEU A 479 -3.58 -19.14 -1.63
C LEU A 479 -4.86 -19.39 -2.43
N SER A 480 -4.82 -20.23 -3.48
CA SER A 480 -6.01 -20.53 -4.29
C SER A 480 -7.09 -21.30 -3.51
N SER A 481 -6.69 -22.21 -2.63
CA SER A 481 -7.64 -23.00 -1.82
C SER A 481 -8.23 -22.15 -0.69
N SER A 482 -7.40 -21.35 0.00
CA SER A 482 -7.85 -20.40 1.01
C SER A 482 -8.77 -19.33 0.44
N PHE A 483 -8.47 -18.81 -0.75
CA PHE A 483 -9.33 -17.84 -1.45
C PHE A 483 -10.69 -18.44 -1.79
N LYS A 484 -10.73 -19.64 -2.41
CA LYS A 484 -11.99 -20.34 -2.73
C LYS A 484 -12.82 -20.61 -1.46
N ALA A 485 -12.17 -21.01 -0.37
CA ALA A 485 -12.83 -21.24 0.90
C ALA A 485 -13.41 -19.94 1.49
N THR A 486 -12.67 -18.83 1.39
CA THR A 486 -13.13 -17.50 1.82
C THR A 486 -14.34 -17.06 0.98
N GLN A 487 -14.27 -17.20 -0.34
CA GLN A 487 -15.38 -16.87 -1.26
C GLN A 487 -16.64 -17.68 -0.96
N LYS A 488 -16.50 -18.99 -0.71
CA LYS A 488 -17.62 -19.85 -0.31
C LYS A 488 -18.24 -19.38 1.00
N ALA A 489 -17.43 -19.20 2.05
CA ALA A 489 -17.91 -18.75 3.36
C ALA A 489 -18.59 -17.36 3.30
N TYR A 490 -18.04 -16.45 2.50
CA TYR A 490 -18.64 -15.13 2.26
C TYR A 490 -20.02 -15.25 1.61
N SER A 491 -20.11 -16.08 0.56
CA SER A 491 -21.35 -16.26 -0.21
C SER A 491 -22.45 -16.92 0.62
N GLU A 492 -22.11 -17.94 1.41
CA GLU A 492 -23.06 -18.62 2.31
C GLU A 492 -23.60 -17.68 3.40
N ARG A 493 -22.75 -16.81 3.95
CA ARG A 493 -23.10 -15.94 5.08
C ARG A 493 -23.82 -14.67 4.66
N PHE A 494 -23.29 -13.96 3.67
CA PHE A 494 -23.77 -12.62 3.30
C PHE A 494 -24.62 -12.62 2.03
N ARG A 495 -24.77 -13.78 1.36
CA ARG A 495 -25.50 -13.93 0.09
C ARG A 495 -25.03 -12.96 -1.00
N GLY A 496 -23.75 -12.58 -0.96
CA GLY A 496 -23.13 -11.63 -1.89
C GLY A 496 -21.99 -12.26 -2.67
N VAL A 497 -21.60 -11.62 -3.78
CA VAL A 497 -20.46 -12.02 -4.60
C VAL A 497 -19.17 -11.53 -3.95
N TYR A 498 -18.24 -12.46 -3.68
CA TYR A 498 -16.95 -12.10 -3.07
C TYR A 498 -15.97 -11.50 -4.08
N GLU A 499 -15.86 -12.07 -5.29
CA GLU A 499 -14.94 -11.58 -6.31
C GLU A 499 -15.71 -11.25 -7.60
N ALA A 500 -15.51 -10.03 -8.11
CA ALA A 500 -16.20 -9.50 -9.27
C ALA A 500 -15.25 -8.58 -10.07
N CYS A 501 -15.54 -8.38 -11.36
CA CYS A 501 -14.79 -7.46 -12.21
C CYS A 501 -14.94 -6.01 -11.70
N ARG A 502 -13.83 -5.34 -11.38
CA ARG A 502 -13.80 -3.97 -10.81
C ARG A 502 -13.33 -2.90 -11.81
N CYS A 503 -13.49 -3.15 -13.10
CA CYS A 503 -13.29 -2.10 -14.10
C CYS A 503 -14.36 -1.01 -13.95
N TRP A 504 -14.06 0.19 -14.44
CA TRP A 504 -14.95 1.34 -14.27
C TRP A 504 -16.37 1.07 -14.82
N SER A 505 -16.48 0.39 -15.95
CA SER A 505 -17.77 0.03 -16.54
C SER A 505 -18.62 -0.84 -15.60
N CYS A 506 -18.05 -1.90 -15.02
CA CYS A 506 -18.76 -2.80 -14.12
C CYS A 506 -19.08 -2.14 -12.77
N GLU A 507 -18.22 -1.24 -12.29
CA GLU A 507 -18.46 -0.50 -11.04
C GLU A 507 -19.57 0.56 -11.21
N ILE A 508 -19.64 1.26 -12.35
CA ILE A 508 -20.77 2.17 -12.66
C ILE A 508 -22.08 1.39 -12.74
N GLU A 509 -22.09 0.25 -13.42
CA GLU A 509 -23.29 -0.58 -13.51
C GLU A 509 -23.80 -1.00 -12.12
N ARG A 510 -22.88 -1.42 -11.24
CA ARG A 510 -23.22 -1.75 -9.84
C ARG A 510 -23.72 -0.54 -9.07
N ASN A 511 -23.16 0.65 -9.28
CA ASN A 511 -23.69 1.86 -8.66
C ASN A 511 -25.15 2.14 -9.08
N ASP A 512 -25.46 1.98 -10.36
CA ASP A 512 -26.81 2.17 -10.87
C ASP A 512 -27.80 1.16 -10.25
N GLN A 513 -27.36 -0.09 -10.09
CA GLN A 513 -28.16 -1.13 -9.43
C GLN A 513 -28.41 -0.78 -7.95
N GLU A 514 -27.40 -0.32 -7.21
CA GLU A 514 -27.56 0.09 -5.81
C GLU A 514 -28.50 1.29 -5.63
N ALA A 515 -28.47 2.24 -6.56
CA ALA A 515 -29.42 3.34 -6.58
C ALA A 515 -30.85 2.84 -6.83
N ALA A 516 -31.02 1.85 -7.71
CA ALA A 516 -32.33 1.30 -8.08
C ALA A 516 -32.97 0.41 -6.99
N VAL A 517 -32.19 -0.41 -6.27
CA VAL A 517 -32.67 -1.37 -5.24
C VAL A 517 -33.32 -0.70 -4.02
N SER A 518 -33.22 0.63 -3.89
CA SER A 518 -33.95 1.39 -2.86
C SER A 518 -35.45 1.58 -3.14
N ASN A 519 -35.98 1.07 -4.27
CA ASN A 519 -37.42 1.05 -4.58
C ASN A 519 -37.89 -0.40 -4.83
N ASP A 520 -38.87 -0.85 -4.05
CA ASP A 520 -39.52 -2.18 -4.11
C ASP A 520 -40.46 -2.36 -5.32
N GLU A 521 -40.09 -1.93 -6.52
CA GLU A 521 -40.87 -2.19 -7.74
C GLU A 521 -40.00 -2.71 -8.90
N ILE A 522 -40.03 -4.03 -9.08
CA ILE A 522 -39.49 -4.71 -10.27
C ILE A 522 -40.37 -4.35 -11.47
N SER A 523 -40.04 -3.28 -12.18
CA SER A 523 -40.58 -3.03 -13.52
C SER A 523 -39.52 -3.42 -14.56
N ALA A 524 -39.82 -4.42 -15.39
CA ALA A 524 -38.97 -4.83 -16.51
C ALA A 524 -38.75 -3.63 -17.46
N SER A 525 -37.52 -3.15 -17.56
CA SER A 525 -37.14 -2.12 -18.55
C SER A 525 -37.22 -2.73 -19.96
N SER A 526 -37.78 -1.99 -20.92
CA SER A 526 -37.75 -2.39 -22.33
C SER A 526 -36.30 -2.50 -22.82
N SER A 527 -35.98 -3.42 -23.74
CA SER A 527 -34.62 -3.58 -24.30
C SER A 527 -33.99 -2.28 -24.77
N LYS A 528 -34.77 -1.40 -25.41
CA LYS A 528 -34.31 -0.07 -25.89
C LYS A 528 -33.84 0.87 -24.78
N ALA A 529 -34.46 0.80 -23.60
CA ALA A 529 -34.07 1.61 -22.45
C ALA A 529 -32.75 1.09 -21.84
N GLN A 530 -32.54 -0.23 -21.88
CA GLN A 530 -31.30 -0.85 -21.45
C GLN A 530 -30.14 -0.49 -22.40
N ASP A 531 -30.35 -0.60 -23.72
CA ASP A 531 -29.34 -0.25 -24.74
C ASP A 531 -28.86 1.21 -24.61
N TYR A 532 -29.79 2.14 -24.32
CA TYR A 532 -29.46 3.54 -24.09
C TYR A 532 -28.69 3.74 -22.78
N GLN A 533 -29.09 3.10 -21.68
CA GLN A 533 -28.33 3.17 -20.42
C GLN A 533 -26.91 2.64 -20.58
N ASP A 534 -26.74 1.54 -21.31
CA ASP A 534 -25.42 0.97 -21.62
C ASP A 534 -24.58 1.91 -22.50
N TRP A 535 -25.19 2.60 -23.45
CA TRP A 535 -24.52 3.67 -24.20
C TRP A 535 -24.03 4.77 -23.28
N VAL A 536 -24.88 5.29 -22.37
CA VAL A 536 -24.50 6.38 -21.48
C VAL A 536 -23.36 5.96 -20.54
N ARG A 537 -23.43 4.78 -19.93
CA ARG A 537 -22.33 4.25 -19.08
C ARG A 537 -21.00 4.26 -19.84
N ARG A 538 -20.99 3.78 -21.08
CA ARG A 538 -19.79 3.77 -21.92
C ARG A 538 -19.26 5.18 -22.18
N VAL A 539 -20.13 6.13 -22.53
CA VAL A 539 -19.72 7.53 -22.78
C VAL A 539 -19.12 8.17 -21.54
N VAL A 540 -19.73 7.96 -20.36
CA VAL A 540 -19.21 8.46 -19.08
C VAL A 540 -17.82 7.88 -18.79
N VAL A 541 -17.65 6.56 -18.94
CA VAL A 541 -16.32 5.92 -18.77
C VAL A 541 -15.31 6.51 -19.76
N MET A 542 -15.66 6.65 -21.04
CA MET A 542 -14.77 7.22 -22.06
C MET A 542 -14.36 8.66 -21.75
N PHE A 543 -15.28 9.48 -21.24
CA PHE A 543 -14.98 10.85 -20.85
C PHE A 543 -13.92 10.89 -19.74
N TRP A 544 -14.13 10.15 -18.65
CA TRP A 544 -13.21 10.15 -17.53
C TRP A 544 -11.87 9.48 -17.87
N GLN A 545 -11.86 8.47 -18.74
CA GLN A 545 -10.62 7.89 -19.26
C GLN A 545 -9.83 8.90 -20.09
N GLU A 546 -10.51 9.73 -20.89
CA GLU A 546 -9.86 10.78 -21.67
C GLU A 546 -9.39 11.94 -20.80
N VAL A 547 -10.13 12.31 -19.75
CA VAL A 547 -9.68 13.27 -18.72
C VAL A 547 -8.37 12.79 -18.10
N GLU A 548 -8.31 11.53 -17.65
CA GLU A 548 -7.12 10.97 -17.04
C GLU A 548 -5.95 10.87 -18.03
N ALA A 549 -6.20 10.37 -19.24
CA ALA A 549 -5.16 10.27 -20.28
C ALA A 549 -4.59 11.64 -20.70
N ARG A 550 -5.39 12.71 -20.63
CA ARG A 550 -4.92 14.09 -20.87
C ARG A 550 -4.09 14.61 -19.70
N ARG A 551 -4.52 14.36 -18.46
CA ARG A 551 -3.77 14.70 -17.24
C ARG A 551 -2.37 14.09 -17.27
N GLU A 552 -2.27 12.79 -17.54
CA GLU A 552 -0.98 12.07 -17.62
C GLU A 552 -0.04 12.66 -18.68
N LYS A 553 -0.58 13.20 -19.77
CA LYS A 553 0.18 13.81 -20.86
C LYS A 553 0.44 15.31 -20.67
N GLY A 554 -0.07 15.92 -19.60
CA GLY A 554 -0.01 17.36 -19.39
C GLY A 554 -0.76 18.17 -20.46
N LEU A 555 -1.76 17.57 -21.11
CA LEU A 555 -2.60 18.24 -22.12
C LEU A 555 -3.70 19.08 -21.44
N PRO A 556 -4.30 20.06 -22.15
CA PRO A 556 -5.47 20.77 -21.66
C PRO A 556 -6.59 19.80 -21.26
N GLY A 557 -7.20 20.03 -20.10
CA GLY A 557 -8.28 19.19 -19.59
C GLY A 557 -9.57 19.32 -20.42
N LEU A 558 -10.49 18.37 -20.23
CA LEU A 558 -11.79 18.44 -20.89
C LEU A 558 -12.75 19.32 -20.11
N LYS A 559 -13.62 20.04 -20.82
CA LYS A 559 -14.68 20.82 -20.22
C LYS A 559 -15.73 19.91 -19.57
N LYS A 560 -16.10 20.15 -18.30
CA LYS A 560 -17.08 19.33 -17.56
C LYS A 560 -18.43 19.26 -18.27
N GLU A 561 -18.92 20.37 -18.80
CA GLU A 561 -20.20 20.46 -19.51
C GLU A 561 -20.17 19.72 -20.85
N SER A 562 -18.98 19.44 -21.40
CA SER A 562 -18.88 18.70 -22.67
C SER A 562 -19.44 17.29 -22.56
N LEU A 563 -19.37 16.65 -21.38
CA LEU A 563 -20.00 15.35 -21.16
C LEU A 563 -21.53 15.49 -21.29
N GLU A 564 -22.12 16.49 -20.63
CA GLU A 564 -23.56 16.75 -20.66
C GLU A 564 -24.04 17.05 -22.08
N GLU A 565 -23.29 17.85 -22.84
CA GLU A 565 -23.59 18.15 -24.24
C GLU A 565 -23.58 16.91 -25.13
N VAL A 566 -22.61 16.01 -24.94
CA VAL A 566 -22.53 14.74 -25.68
C VAL A 566 -23.71 13.84 -25.33
N LEU A 567 -24.03 13.71 -24.05
CA LEU A 567 -25.17 12.92 -23.59
C LEU A 567 -26.50 13.48 -24.14
N ALA A 568 -26.65 14.80 -24.18
CA ALA A 568 -27.82 15.48 -24.76
C ALA A 568 -28.01 15.22 -26.26
N LYS A 569 -26.90 15.06 -27.01
CA LYS A 569 -26.92 14.78 -28.46
C LYS A 569 -27.31 13.33 -28.78
N GLY A 570 -27.12 12.39 -27.85
CA GLY A 570 -27.40 10.97 -28.04
C GLY A 570 -26.44 10.25 -29.02
N PRO A 571 -26.61 8.94 -29.23
CA PRO A 571 -25.73 8.12 -30.08
C PRO A 571 -25.79 8.54 -31.56
N ARG A 572 -24.61 8.69 -32.20
CA ARG A 572 -24.46 8.97 -33.65
C ARG A 572 -23.97 7.73 -34.41
N ARG A 573 -24.51 7.49 -35.62
CA ARG A 573 -24.04 6.42 -36.52
C ARG A 573 -22.66 6.74 -37.11
N ARG A 574 -21.74 5.76 -37.15
CA ARG A 574 -20.57 5.83 -38.05
C ARG A 574 -21.04 5.95 -39.50
N SER A 575 -20.58 6.96 -40.23
CA SER A 575 -20.73 6.99 -41.69
C SER A 575 -19.89 5.86 -42.30
N SER A 576 -20.47 5.11 -43.24
CA SER A 576 -19.90 3.91 -43.87
C SER A 576 -18.75 4.16 -44.84
N LEU A 577 -17.96 5.23 -44.64
CA LEU A 577 -16.91 5.67 -45.58
C LEU A 577 -15.50 5.77 -44.96
N VAL A 578 -15.24 5.11 -43.83
CA VAL A 578 -13.87 5.02 -43.29
C VAL A 578 -13.34 3.60 -43.44
N SER A 579 -12.27 3.48 -44.22
CA SER A 579 -11.55 2.27 -44.62
C SER A 579 -11.24 1.31 -43.45
N LEU A 580 -11.38 0.01 -43.70
CA LEU A 580 -11.18 -1.13 -42.81
C LEU A 580 -9.73 -1.33 -42.28
N SER A 581 -8.84 -0.35 -42.41
CA SER A 581 -7.44 -0.47 -41.97
C SER A 581 -7.20 -0.22 -40.47
N SER A 582 -8.18 0.29 -39.72
CA SER A 582 -8.01 0.62 -38.28
C SER A 582 -8.51 -0.45 -37.31
N LEU A 583 -8.74 -1.68 -37.77
CA LEU A 583 -9.39 -2.76 -36.99
C LEU A 583 -8.49 -3.57 -36.03
N LYS A 584 -7.22 -3.17 -35.82
CA LYS A 584 -6.32 -3.87 -34.89
C LYS A 584 -5.79 -2.96 -33.79
N ALA A 585 -6.67 -2.55 -32.88
CA ALA A 585 -6.32 -2.02 -31.56
C ALA A 585 -7.60 -1.89 -30.69
N TRP A 586 -8.41 -2.95 -30.62
CA TRP A 586 -9.68 -2.92 -29.88
C TRP A 586 -9.85 -4.24 -29.12
N ARG A 587 -9.14 -4.35 -27.99
CA ARG A 587 -9.51 -5.21 -26.85
C ARG A 587 -9.08 -4.54 -25.56
#